data_AF-A0A3B9QHW2-F1
#
_entry.id   AF-A0A3B9QHW2-F1
#
_cell.length_a   1.000
_cell.length_b   1.000
_cell.length_c   1.000
_cell.angle_alpha   90.00
_cell.angle_beta   90.00
_cell.angle_gamma   90.00
#
_symmetry.space_group_name_H-M   'P 1'
#
loop_
_entity.id
_entity.type
_entity.pdbx_description
1 polymer ?
#
loop_
_entity_poly.entity_id
_entity_poly.type
_entity_poly.pdbx_seq_one_letter_code
_entity_poly.pdbx_strand_id
1 'polypeptide(L)'
;SGSGSGSGSGSGSGSGSSSGSSSASSSASASASASSSGSSSSSGSSSASSSSPATGAEVTDDATAGEGGYDYASNVDNHRLLVLDMCDMNDLLGADTIDFDAVADIYNNGKNAEKSDGSFRTLGGFASAEGKNHPHDDYYGAAGSLNAFITSALEGTGMFEGEADGVRKQGVQKGMQNQALLAYVTHELNSAVAKAGDGNWAGAVHNWDEGWAF
;
A
#
# COMPACT_ATOMS: atom_id res chain seq x y z
N SER A 1 -28.05 63.13 -0.68
CA SER A 1 -29.49 63.42 -0.80
C SER A 1 -30.16 62.24 -1.49
N GLY A 2 -31.04 61.41 -0.92
CA GLY A 2 -31.57 61.26 0.42
C GLY A 2 -32.33 59.92 0.50
N SER A 3 -32.54 59.45 1.73
CA SER A 3 -33.63 58.57 2.23
C SER A 3 -33.79 57.17 1.59
N GLY A 4 -33.72 56.02 2.27
CA GLY A 4 -33.97 55.67 3.67
C GLY A 4 -35.26 54.84 3.78
N SER A 5 -35.18 53.57 4.20
CA SER A 5 -36.19 52.82 4.98
C SER A 5 -35.72 51.37 5.21
N GLY A 6 -35.53 50.98 6.47
CA GLY A 6 -35.35 49.59 6.89
C GLY A 6 -36.68 48.91 7.23
N SER A 7 -36.65 47.60 7.40
CA SER A 7 -37.62 46.81 8.18
C SER A 7 -37.01 45.45 8.50
N GLY A 8 -36.72 45.22 9.79
CA GLY A 8 -36.53 43.88 10.33
C GLY A 8 -37.87 43.27 10.71
N SER A 9 -37.94 41.94 10.72
CA SER A 9 -38.94 41.15 11.44
C SER A 9 -38.40 39.75 11.65
N GLY A 10 -38.18 39.39 12.91
CA GLY A 10 -37.94 38.01 13.34
C GLY A 10 -39.25 37.31 13.69
N SER A 11 -39.24 35.98 13.60
CA SER A 11 -40.09 34.95 14.24
C SER A 11 -39.51 33.62 13.73
N GLY A 12 -39.04 32.64 14.50
CA GLY A 12 -39.44 32.20 15.84
C GLY A 12 -40.36 30.98 15.70
N SER A 13 -39.80 29.76 15.70
CA SER A 13 -40.37 28.43 16.03
C SER A 13 -39.32 27.37 15.61
N GLY A 14 -38.76 26.47 16.41
CA GLY A 14 -39.17 25.92 17.70
C GLY A 14 -39.72 24.50 17.51
N SER A 15 -38.85 23.47 17.56
CA SER A 15 -39.07 22.04 17.87
C SER A 15 -37.77 21.30 17.47
N GLY A 16 -36.96 20.66 18.32
CA GLY A 16 -37.24 19.98 19.58
C GLY A 16 -37.20 18.47 19.34
N SER A 17 -36.05 17.82 19.50
CA SER A 17 -35.93 16.38 19.86
C SER A 17 -34.49 16.07 20.27
N SER A 18 -34.29 16.12 21.59
CA SER A 18 -33.19 15.54 22.35
C SER A 18 -33.27 14.01 22.36
N SER A 19 -32.14 13.33 22.28
CA SER A 19 -31.89 12.14 23.10
C SER A 19 -30.40 12.07 23.43
N GLY A 20 -30.08 12.44 24.66
CA GLY A 20 -28.78 12.19 25.27
C GLY A 20 -28.71 10.76 25.78
N SER A 21 -27.49 10.25 25.92
CA SER A 21 -27.14 9.19 26.86
C SER A 21 -25.66 9.33 27.19
N SER A 22 -25.39 10.24 28.13
CA SER A 22 -24.18 10.22 28.94
C SER A 22 -24.30 9.09 29.96
N SER A 23 -23.29 8.22 30.06
CA SER A 23 -22.99 7.55 31.33
C SER A 23 -21.48 7.42 31.46
N ALA A 24 -20.93 8.32 32.27
CA ALA A 24 -19.65 8.14 32.92
C ALA A 24 -19.91 7.47 34.28
N SER A 25 -19.11 6.47 34.63
CA SER A 25 -18.87 6.12 36.03
C SER A 25 -17.52 5.43 36.15
N SER A 26 -16.63 6.11 36.86
CA SER A 26 -15.33 5.68 37.35
C SER A 26 -15.46 4.94 38.69
N SER A 27 -14.33 4.36 39.13
CA SER A 27 -14.00 3.78 40.45
C SER A 27 -14.48 2.33 40.68
N ALA A 28 -13.82 1.44 41.43
CA ALA A 28 -12.46 1.30 41.95
C ALA A 28 -12.35 -0.14 42.53
N SER A 29 -11.13 -0.68 42.49
CA SER A 29 -10.48 -1.68 43.36
C SER A 29 -11.31 -2.52 44.37
N ALA A 30 -11.15 -3.85 44.31
CA ALA A 30 -10.41 -4.67 45.32
C ALA A 30 -11.03 -6.07 45.58
N SER A 31 -10.19 -7.09 45.30
CA SER A 31 -9.97 -8.36 46.03
C SER A 31 -11.15 -9.17 46.60
N ALA A 32 -11.32 -10.39 46.09
CA ALA A 32 -11.47 -11.58 46.93
C ALA A 32 -11.00 -12.84 46.19
N SER A 33 -10.14 -13.58 46.88
CA SER A 33 -9.45 -14.80 46.49
C SER A 33 -10.40 -16.00 46.45
N ALA A 34 -10.26 -16.86 45.45
CA ALA A 34 -10.61 -18.27 45.57
C ALA A 34 -9.66 -19.11 44.71
N SER A 35 -8.73 -19.77 45.40
CA SER A 35 -7.85 -20.79 44.90
C SER A 35 -8.63 -22.05 44.52
N SER A 36 -8.42 -22.56 43.31
CA SER A 36 -8.49 -23.99 43.05
C SER A 36 -7.32 -24.40 42.16
N SER A 37 -6.44 -25.16 42.79
CA SER A 37 -5.22 -25.77 42.31
C SER A 37 -5.42 -26.73 41.14
N GLY A 38 -4.44 -26.70 40.23
CA GLY A 38 -3.85 -27.90 39.67
C GLY A 38 -4.42 -28.35 38.33
N SER A 39 -3.70 -28.01 37.25
CA SER A 39 -3.41 -28.95 36.17
C SER A 39 -2.16 -28.47 35.45
N SER A 40 -1.16 -29.33 35.49
CA SER A 40 0.17 -29.25 34.88
C SER A 40 0.22 -28.50 33.54
N SER A 41 1.19 -27.59 33.43
CA SER A 41 1.72 -27.06 32.19
C SER A 41 2.23 -28.20 31.31
N SER A 42 1.40 -28.67 30.37
CA SER A 42 1.91 -29.33 29.17
C SER A 42 2.31 -28.22 28.21
N SER A 43 3.60 -27.92 28.18
CA SER A 43 4.24 -27.25 27.04
C SER A 43 4.04 -28.14 25.82
N GLY A 44 2.92 -27.94 25.13
CA GLY A 44 2.71 -28.46 23.80
C GLY A 44 3.60 -27.67 22.86
N SER A 45 4.85 -28.11 22.73
CA SER A 45 5.67 -27.77 21.57
C SER A 45 4.92 -28.33 20.36
N SER A 46 4.10 -27.50 19.72
CA SER A 46 3.62 -27.77 18.38
C SER A 46 4.85 -27.73 17.48
N SER A 47 5.50 -28.87 17.32
CA SER A 47 6.42 -29.11 16.23
C SER A 47 5.62 -28.85 14.96
N ALA A 48 5.78 -27.65 14.39
CA ALA A 48 5.46 -27.45 13.00
C ALA A 48 6.26 -28.52 12.25
N SER A 49 5.56 -29.47 11.64
CA SER A 49 6.19 -30.41 10.72
C SER A 49 6.90 -29.55 9.69
N SER A 50 8.23 -29.50 9.77
CA SER A 50 9.06 -28.95 8.72
C SER A 50 8.85 -29.87 7.52
N SER A 51 7.86 -29.56 6.69
CA SER A 51 7.83 -30.07 5.32
C SER A 51 9.19 -29.75 4.74
N SER A 52 9.96 -30.79 4.41
CA SER A 52 11.21 -30.63 3.69
C SER A 52 10.99 -29.65 2.54
N PRO A 53 11.88 -28.66 2.33
CA PRO A 53 11.73 -27.74 1.22
C PRO A 53 11.52 -28.55 -0.06
N ALA A 54 10.56 -28.13 -0.87
CA ALA A 54 10.35 -28.74 -2.18
C ALA A 54 11.69 -28.75 -2.92
N THR A 55 12.08 -29.91 -3.45
CA THR A 55 13.33 -30.06 -4.19
C THR A 55 13.44 -28.97 -5.26
N GLY A 56 14.42 -28.06 -5.13
CA GLY A 56 14.67 -26.97 -6.07
C GLY A 56 14.46 -25.55 -5.54
N ALA A 57 14.00 -25.36 -4.30
CA ALA A 57 14.00 -24.05 -3.63
C ALA A 57 14.94 -24.08 -2.41
N GLU A 58 16.18 -23.65 -2.62
CA GLU A 58 17.16 -23.45 -1.55
C GLU A 58 17.36 -21.96 -1.30
N VAL A 59 17.78 -21.61 -0.08
CA VAL A 59 18.17 -20.24 0.26
C VAL A 59 19.44 -19.90 -0.51
N THR A 60 19.44 -18.80 -1.26
CA THR A 60 20.62 -18.34 -2.00
C THR A 60 21.66 -17.72 -1.08
N ASP A 61 22.93 -17.80 -1.45
CA ASP A 61 24.04 -17.22 -0.64
C ASP A 61 23.93 -15.70 -0.48
N ASP A 62 23.23 -15.05 -1.39
CA ASP A 62 22.99 -13.60 -1.43
C ASP A 62 21.57 -13.22 -0.96
N ALA A 63 20.85 -14.12 -0.29
CA ALA A 63 19.50 -13.85 0.20
C ALA A 63 19.47 -12.60 1.09
N THR A 64 18.42 -11.79 0.90
CA THR A 64 18.22 -10.58 1.70
C THR A 64 18.12 -10.93 3.18
N ALA A 65 18.71 -10.10 4.05
CA ALA A 65 18.62 -10.31 5.49
C ALA A 65 17.17 -10.31 5.96
N GLY A 66 16.81 -11.29 6.78
CA GLY A 66 15.46 -11.43 7.33
C GLY A 66 15.01 -10.21 8.15
N GLU A 67 13.75 -9.85 8.04
CA GLU A 67 13.15 -8.73 8.73
C GLU A 67 11.67 -8.96 9.06
N GLY A 68 11.15 -8.28 10.08
CA GLY A 68 9.72 -8.35 10.43
C GLY A 68 9.21 -9.75 10.79
N GLY A 69 10.10 -10.71 11.08
CA GLY A 69 9.75 -12.11 11.34
C GLY A 69 9.70 -12.99 10.07
N TYR A 70 10.21 -12.50 8.94
CA TYR A 70 10.33 -13.23 7.69
C TYR A 70 11.80 -13.41 7.31
N ASP A 71 12.17 -14.64 6.94
CA ASP A 71 13.49 -14.97 6.42
C ASP A 71 13.39 -15.14 4.90
N TYR A 72 14.08 -14.29 4.14
CA TYR A 72 14.12 -14.40 2.68
C TYR A 72 14.96 -15.60 2.26
N ALA A 73 14.55 -16.23 1.16
CA ALA A 73 15.31 -17.31 0.53
C ALA A 73 16.05 -16.85 -0.73
N SER A 74 15.81 -15.62 -1.18
CA SER A 74 16.43 -15.01 -2.35
C SER A 74 16.72 -13.52 -2.12
N ASN A 75 17.49 -12.93 -3.02
CA ASN A 75 17.85 -11.52 -2.96
C ASN A 75 16.75 -10.62 -3.52
N VAL A 76 16.19 -9.76 -2.67
CA VAL A 76 15.18 -8.76 -3.01
C VAL A 76 15.62 -7.33 -2.66
N ASP A 77 16.89 -7.11 -2.34
CA ASP A 77 17.40 -5.81 -1.87
C ASP A 77 17.06 -4.69 -2.85
N ASN A 78 17.21 -4.94 -4.14
CA ASN A 78 16.91 -3.95 -5.18
C ASN A 78 15.41 -3.62 -5.29
N HIS A 79 14.50 -4.57 -5.01
CA HIS A 79 13.06 -4.33 -5.01
C HIS A 79 12.66 -3.39 -3.87
N ARG A 80 13.26 -3.58 -2.70
CA ARG A 80 13.00 -2.78 -1.50
C ARG A 80 13.33 -1.30 -1.69
N LEU A 81 14.23 -0.97 -2.61
CA LEU A 81 14.61 0.41 -2.92
C LEU A 81 13.49 1.20 -3.62
N LEU A 82 12.47 0.55 -4.20
CA LEU A 82 11.33 1.27 -4.81
C LEU A 82 10.50 2.06 -3.80
N VAL A 83 10.50 1.66 -2.52
CA VAL A 83 9.81 2.43 -1.47
C VAL A 83 10.52 3.78 -1.26
N LEU A 84 11.83 3.87 -1.52
CA LEU A 84 12.55 5.14 -1.47
C LEU A 84 12.12 6.09 -2.59
N ASP A 85 11.82 5.58 -3.79
CA ASP A 85 11.24 6.39 -4.88
C ASP A 85 9.89 7.00 -4.43
N MET A 86 9.07 6.22 -3.70
CA MET A 86 7.81 6.73 -3.14
C MET A 86 8.01 7.77 -2.05
N CYS A 87 9.03 7.62 -1.21
CA CYS A 87 9.41 8.63 -0.22
C CYS A 87 9.82 9.93 -0.91
N ASP A 88 10.72 9.86 -1.90
CA ASP A 88 11.18 11.01 -2.66
C ASP A 88 10.01 11.73 -3.38
N MET A 89 9.10 10.97 -3.98
CA MET A 89 7.89 11.53 -4.59
C MET A 89 6.97 12.19 -3.57
N ASN A 90 6.80 11.60 -2.38
CA ASN A 90 5.98 12.19 -1.32
C ASN A 90 6.57 13.48 -0.77
N ASP A 91 7.89 13.61 -0.73
CA ASP A 91 8.56 14.85 -0.34
C ASP A 91 8.30 15.96 -1.36
N LEU A 92 8.41 15.67 -2.65
CA LEU A 92 8.07 16.60 -3.73
C LEU A 92 6.60 17.01 -3.72
N LEU A 93 5.70 16.04 -3.51
CA LEU A 93 4.27 16.28 -3.36
C LEU A 93 3.94 17.05 -2.06
N GLY A 94 4.85 17.06 -1.09
CA GLY A 94 4.74 17.77 0.19
C GLY A 94 5.10 19.26 0.13
N ALA A 95 5.71 19.72 -0.97
CA ALA A 95 6.17 21.10 -1.12
C ALA A 95 5.02 22.11 -1.26
N ASP A 96 5.29 23.38 -0.92
CA ASP A 96 4.34 24.49 -1.05
C ASP A 96 3.90 24.71 -2.52
N THR A 97 4.85 24.57 -3.44
CA THR A 97 4.61 24.48 -4.88
C THR A 97 5.06 23.10 -5.33
N ILE A 98 4.13 22.31 -5.87
CA ILE A 98 4.39 20.94 -6.28
C ILE A 98 5.03 20.93 -7.67
N ASP A 99 6.20 20.30 -7.77
CA ASP A 99 6.85 20.02 -9.05
C ASP A 99 6.38 18.66 -9.58
N PHE A 100 5.26 18.67 -10.31
CA PHE A 100 4.69 17.44 -10.88
C PHE A 100 5.60 16.79 -11.92
N ASP A 101 6.44 17.56 -12.60
CA ASP A 101 7.38 17.03 -13.59
C ASP A 101 8.49 16.22 -12.91
N ALA A 102 9.04 16.73 -11.80
CA ALA A 102 10.01 15.99 -10.98
C ALA A 102 9.39 14.72 -10.36
N VAL A 103 8.13 14.79 -9.93
CA VAL A 103 7.39 13.61 -9.44
C VAL A 103 7.20 12.60 -10.57
N ALA A 104 6.82 13.06 -11.77
CA ALA A 104 6.65 12.21 -12.94
C ALA A 104 7.97 11.57 -13.41
N ASP A 105 9.09 12.28 -13.27
CA ASP A 105 10.41 11.75 -13.58
C ASP A 105 10.74 10.54 -12.70
N ILE A 106 10.59 10.66 -11.37
CA ILE A 106 10.80 9.53 -10.46
C ILE A 106 9.83 8.38 -10.76
N TYR A 107 8.55 8.68 -11.01
CA TYR A 107 7.55 7.67 -11.33
C TYR A 107 7.91 6.83 -12.57
N ASN A 108 8.31 7.51 -13.66
CA ASN A 108 8.52 6.88 -14.95
C ASN A 108 9.94 6.32 -15.13
N ASN A 109 10.93 6.97 -14.53
CA ASN A 109 12.34 6.68 -14.77
C ASN A 109 13.04 6.05 -13.55
N GLY A 110 12.42 6.08 -12.37
CA GLY A 110 13.00 5.56 -11.13
C GLY A 110 14.20 6.38 -10.66
N LYS A 111 14.63 6.15 -9.41
CA LYS A 111 15.79 6.86 -8.84
C LYS A 111 16.67 5.99 -7.94
N ASN A 112 16.08 5.07 -7.19
CA ASN A 112 16.79 4.32 -6.15
C ASN A 112 17.08 2.86 -6.53
N ALA A 113 16.23 2.23 -7.35
CA ALA A 113 16.33 0.80 -7.68
C ALA A 113 17.04 0.53 -9.03
N GLU A 114 18.35 0.81 -9.10
CA GLU A 114 19.16 0.58 -10.31
C GLU A 114 19.41 -0.92 -10.54
N LYS A 115 19.17 -1.41 -11.75
CA LYS A 115 19.46 -2.77 -12.19
C LYS A 115 20.91 -2.88 -12.67
N SER A 116 21.39 -4.10 -12.86
CA SER A 116 22.76 -4.35 -13.34
C SER A 116 23.06 -3.78 -14.74
N ASP A 117 22.03 -3.48 -15.54
CA ASP A 117 22.18 -2.87 -16.87
C ASP A 117 22.17 -1.32 -16.84
N GLY A 118 22.11 -0.72 -15.66
CA GLY A 118 22.02 0.73 -15.45
C GLY A 118 20.62 1.31 -15.65
N SER A 119 19.63 0.50 -16.02
CA SER A 119 18.22 0.92 -16.01
C SER A 119 17.65 0.84 -14.61
N PHE A 120 16.61 1.60 -14.31
CA PHE A 120 15.94 1.53 -13.01
C PHE A 120 14.68 0.65 -13.08
N ARG A 121 14.30 0.09 -11.93
CA ARG A 121 12.92 -0.32 -11.69
C ARG A 121 12.09 0.93 -11.44
N THR A 122 10.85 0.94 -11.91
CA THR A 122 10.02 2.14 -11.88
C THR A 122 8.61 1.81 -11.43
N LEU A 123 7.99 2.73 -10.67
CA LEU A 123 6.60 2.60 -10.25
C LEU A 123 5.65 2.61 -11.45
N GLY A 124 5.96 3.40 -12.48
CA GLY A 124 5.23 3.39 -13.75
C GLY A 124 5.31 2.05 -14.47
N GLY A 125 6.48 1.41 -14.48
CA GLY A 125 6.64 0.07 -15.02
C GLY A 125 5.87 -0.99 -14.23
N PHE A 126 5.65 -0.78 -12.92
CA PHE A 126 4.83 -1.67 -12.09
C PHE A 126 3.34 -1.44 -12.29
N ALA A 127 2.92 -0.21 -12.54
CA ALA A 127 1.54 0.12 -12.85
C ALA A 127 1.15 -0.20 -14.30
N SER A 128 2.12 -0.27 -15.23
CA SER A 128 1.90 -0.61 -16.63
C SER A 128 1.63 -2.11 -16.73
N ALA A 129 0.35 -2.47 -16.69
CA ALA A 129 -0.13 -3.84 -16.58
C ALA A 129 0.11 -4.73 -17.82
N GLU A 130 0.75 -4.21 -18.87
CA GLU A 130 1.05 -4.96 -20.08
C GLU A 130 1.93 -6.18 -19.77
N GLY A 131 1.39 -7.38 -20.00
CA GLY A 131 2.08 -8.65 -19.75
C GLY A 131 2.17 -9.07 -18.28
N LYS A 132 1.52 -8.35 -17.35
CA LYS A 132 1.67 -8.59 -15.90
C LYS A 132 0.41 -9.11 -15.18
N ASN A 133 -0.67 -9.45 -15.89
CA ASN A 133 -1.86 -10.10 -15.30
C ASN A 133 -2.32 -9.50 -13.97
N HIS A 134 -2.36 -8.17 -13.86
CA HIS A 134 -2.94 -7.52 -12.69
C HIS A 134 -4.45 -7.76 -12.73
N PRO A 135 -5.09 -8.31 -11.68
CA PRO A 135 -6.55 -8.50 -11.70
C PRO A 135 -7.35 -7.18 -11.83
N HIS A 136 -6.67 -6.03 -11.74
CA HIS A 136 -7.25 -4.70 -11.95
C HIS A 136 -7.64 -4.42 -13.40
N ASP A 137 -6.90 -4.92 -14.39
CA ASP A 137 -7.20 -4.64 -15.80
C ASP A 137 -8.52 -5.28 -16.22
N ASP A 138 -8.76 -6.52 -15.79
CA ASP A 138 -10.04 -7.22 -16.00
C ASP A 138 -11.18 -6.49 -15.27
N TYR A 139 -10.94 -6.00 -14.06
CA TYR A 139 -11.94 -5.27 -13.28
C TYR A 139 -12.32 -3.92 -13.91
N TYR A 140 -11.34 -3.17 -14.40
CA TYR A 140 -11.56 -1.86 -15.03
C TYR A 140 -11.79 -1.93 -16.54
N GLY A 141 -11.64 -3.12 -17.15
CA GLY A 141 -11.77 -3.34 -18.59
C GLY A 141 -10.75 -2.57 -19.44
N ALA A 142 -9.61 -2.20 -18.86
CA ALA A 142 -8.62 -1.35 -19.49
C ALA A 142 -7.20 -1.76 -19.08
N ALA A 143 -6.40 -2.16 -20.06
CA ALA A 143 -5.01 -2.50 -19.87
C ALA A 143 -4.23 -1.29 -19.32
N GLY A 144 -3.50 -1.46 -18.23
CA GLY A 144 -2.71 -0.39 -17.62
C GLY A 144 -3.57 0.71 -16.99
N SER A 145 -4.80 0.38 -16.59
CA SER A 145 -5.75 1.31 -15.96
C SER A 145 -5.16 2.08 -14.78
N LEU A 146 -4.34 1.42 -13.96
CA LEU A 146 -3.64 2.04 -12.84
C LEU A 146 -2.60 3.06 -13.29
N ASN A 147 -1.78 2.70 -14.28
CA ASN A 147 -0.80 3.62 -14.85
C ASN A 147 -1.49 4.85 -15.44
N ALA A 148 -2.55 4.64 -16.22
CA ALA A 148 -3.32 5.72 -16.83
C ALA A 148 -3.90 6.67 -15.77
N PHE A 149 -4.44 6.15 -14.67
CA PHE A 149 -4.93 6.97 -13.57
C PHE A 149 -3.81 7.83 -12.96
N ILE A 150 -2.67 7.24 -12.61
CA ILE A 150 -1.55 7.96 -11.99
C ILE A 150 -0.97 8.99 -12.97
N THR A 151 -0.73 8.62 -14.22
CA THR A 151 -0.25 9.52 -15.27
C THR A 151 -1.21 10.69 -15.47
N SER A 152 -2.53 10.45 -15.49
CA SER A 152 -3.50 11.55 -15.62
C SER A 152 -3.45 12.54 -14.45
N ALA A 153 -3.19 12.07 -13.23
CA ALA A 153 -3.00 12.93 -12.06
C ALA A 153 -1.70 13.75 -12.15
N LEU A 154 -0.62 13.09 -12.56
CA LEU A 154 0.69 13.72 -12.77
C LEU A 154 0.62 14.81 -13.85
N GLU A 155 -0.04 14.54 -14.97
CA GLU A 155 -0.13 15.48 -16.10
C GLU A 155 -1.26 16.51 -15.95
N GLY A 156 -2.19 16.31 -15.02
CA GLY A 156 -3.37 17.17 -14.88
C GLY A 156 -4.32 17.02 -16.07
N THR A 157 -4.48 15.80 -16.57
CA THR A 157 -5.30 15.46 -17.73
C THR A 157 -6.46 14.55 -17.34
N GLY A 158 -7.36 14.28 -18.28
CA GLY A 158 -8.48 13.35 -18.06
C GLY A 158 -9.37 13.81 -16.90
N MET A 159 -9.55 12.97 -15.88
CA MET A 159 -10.38 13.31 -14.73
C MET A 159 -9.77 14.36 -13.79
N PHE A 160 -8.50 14.73 -14.02
CA PHE A 160 -7.79 15.75 -13.26
C PHE A 160 -7.62 17.06 -14.03
N GLU A 161 -8.23 17.19 -15.22
CA GLU A 161 -8.17 18.41 -16.01
C GLU A 161 -8.87 19.57 -15.29
N GLY A 162 -8.14 20.66 -15.08
CA GLY A 162 -8.63 21.85 -14.36
C GLY A 162 -8.75 21.66 -12.84
N GLU A 163 -8.34 20.51 -12.30
CA GLU A 163 -8.36 20.26 -10.86
C GLU A 163 -7.22 20.96 -10.13
N ALA A 164 -7.45 21.27 -8.85
CA ALA A 164 -6.44 21.88 -8.01
C ALA A 164 -5.27 20.91 -7.73
N ASP A 165 -4.06 21.44 -7.52
CA ASP A 165 -2.87 20.63 -7.23
C ASP A 165 -3.05 19.71 -6.02
N GLY A 166 -3.83 20.12 -5.02
CA GLY A 166 -4.17 19.27 -3.88
C GLY A 166 -4.98 18.02 -4.26
N VAL A 167 -5.87 18.11 -5.25
CA VAL A 167 -6.63 16.97 -5.79
C VAL A 167 -5.72 16.06 -6.60
N ARG A 168 -4.90 16.64 -7.48
CA ARG A 168 -3.91 15.92 -8.29
C ARG A 168 -2.92 15.16 -7.41
N LYS A 169 -2.37 15.82 -6.38
CA LYS A 169 -1.52 15.21 -5.36
C LYS A 169 -2.17 13.97 -4.75
N GLN A 170 -3.43 14.06 -4.33
CA GLN A 170 -4.14 12.93 -3.76
C GLN A 170 -4.34 11.80 -4.78
N GLY A 171 -4.57 12.13 -6.05
CA GLY A 171 -4.59 11.16 -7.15
C GLY A 171 -3.27 10.38 -7.25
N VAL A 172 -2.15 11.10 -7.30
CA VAL A 172 -0.81 10.49 -7.35
C VAL A 172 -0.53 9.63 -6.13
N GLN A 173 -0.69 10.18 -4.91
CA GLN A 173 -0.38 9.45 -3.66
C GLN A 173 -1.23 8.19 -3.51
N LYS A 174 -2.55 8.29 -3.73
CA LYS A 174 -3.45 7.14 -3.59
C LYS A 174 -3.25 6.12 -4.71
N GLY A 175 -3.00 6.57 -5.93
CA GLY A 175 -2.73 5.68 -7.05
C GLY A 175 -1.48 4.84 -6.80
N MET A 176 -0.38 5.45 -6.34
CA MET A 176 0.85 4.70 -6.06
C MET A 176 0.71 3.76 -4.86
N GLN A 177 0.27 4.30 -3.72
CA GLN A 177 0.35 3.62 -2.42
C GLN A 177 -0.75 2.58 -2.23
N ASN A 178 -1.95 2.85 -2.75
CA ASN A 178 -3.10 1.97 -2.55
C ASN A 178 -3.45 1.15 -3.79
N GLN A 179 -2.83 1.39 -4.94
CA GLN A 179 -3.14 0.64 -6.16
C GLN A 179 -1.92 0.04 -6.83
N ALA A 180 -0.89 0.82 -7.18
CA ALA A 180 0.28 0.31 -7.90
C ALA A 180 1.06 -0.73 -7.08
N LEU A 181 1.36 -0.43 -5.80
CA LEU A 181 2.05 -1.38 -4.93
C LEU A 181 1.23 -2.66 -4.70
N LEU A 182 -0.07 -2.53 -4.41
CA LEU A 182 -0.93 -3.69 -4.19
C LEU A 182 -1.08 -4.56 -5.45
N ALA A 183 -1.18 -3.92 -6.62
CA ALA A 183 -1.23 -4.63 -7.89
C ALA A 183 0.07 -5.40 -8.16
N TYR A 184 1.21 -4.82 -7.80
CA TYR A 184 2.51 -5.47 -7.92
C TYR A 184 2.64 -6.67 -6.97
N VAL A 185 2.34 -6.51 -5.67
CA VAL A 185 2.35 -7.64 -4.72
C VAL A 185 1.43 -8.76 -5.21
N THR A 186 0.24 -8.41 -5.73
CA THR A 186 -0.69 -9.40 -6.29
C THR A 186 -0.11 -10.12 -7.52
N HIS A 187 0.58 -9.40 -8.40
CA HIS A 187 1.29 -10.00 -9.54
C HIS A 187 2.34 -11.01 -9.07
N GLU A 188 3.14 -10.65 -8.08
CA GLU A 188 4.24 -11.50 -7.61
C GLU A 188 3.72 -12.76 -6.92
N LEU A 189 2.71 -12.64 -6.07
CA LEU A 189 2.09 -13.80 -5.42
C LEU A 189 1.39 -14.72 -6.42
N ASN A 190 0.70 -14.18 -7.42
CA ASN A 190 0.09 -14.98 -8.49
C ASN A 190 1.16 -15.68 -9.35
N SER A 191 2.26 -14.98 -9.65
CA SER A 191 3.41 -15.54 -10.37
C SER A 191 4.08 -16.65 -9.57
N ALA A 192 4.20 -16.50 -8.24
CA ALA A 192 4.71 -17.53 -7.36
C ALA A 192 3.86 -18.79 -7.41
N VAL A 193 2.53 -18.65 -7.31
CA VAL A 193 1.58 -19.77 -7.39
C VAL A 193 1.66 -20.46 -8.76
N ALA A 194 1.69 -19.71 -9.85
CA ALA A 194 1.82 -20.26 -11.20
C ALA A 194 3.12 -21.04 -11.37
N LYS A 195 4.26 -20.45 -10.98
CA LYS A 195 5.59 -21.09 -11.07
C LYS A 195 5.67 -22.35 -10.21
N ALA A 196 5.07 -22.35 -9.01
CA ALA A 196 4.97 -23.55 -8.18
C ALA A 196 4.15 -24.65 -8.87
N GLY A 197 3.03 -24.29 -9.50
CA GLY A 197 2.20 -25.21 -10.30
C GLY A 197 2.97 -25.83 -11.47
N ASP A 198 3.87 -25.07 -12.09
CA ASP A 198 4.76 -25.52 -13.17
C ASP A 198 6.00 -26.29 -12.66
N GLY A 199 6.16 -26.46 -11.35
CA GLY A 199 7.32 -27.10 -10.72
C GLY A 199 8.58 -26.25 -10.67
N ASN A 200 8.51 -24.97 -11.04
CA ASN A 200 9.59 -24.00 -10.91
C ASN A 200 9.64 -23.44 -9.48
N TRP A 201 10.08 -24.26 -8.53
CA TRP A 201 10.13 -23.89 -7.10
C TRP A 201 11.10 -22.74 -6.79
N ALA A 202 12.27 -22.71 -7.45
CA ALA A 202 13.23 -21.60 -7.30
C ALA A 202 12.59 -20.27 -7.68
N GLY A 203 11.95 -20.22 -8.85
CA GLY A 203 11.23 -19.02 -9.30
C GLY A 203 10.04 -18.69 -8.40
N ALA A 204 9.29 -19.69 -7.95
CA ALA A 204 8.14 -19.48 -7.08
C ALA A 204 8.53 -18.81 -5.75
N VAL A 205 9.60 -19.31 -5.11
CA VAL A 205 10.12 -18.71 -3.88
C VAL A 205 10.65 -17.31 -4.11
N HIS A 206 11.33 -17.07 -5.24
CA HIS A 206 11.81 -15.73 -5.57
C HIS A 206 10.68 -14.70 -5.67
N ASN A 207 9.58 -15.00 -6.39
CA ASN A 207 8.46 -14.05 -6.45
C ASN A 207 7.68 -13.95 -5.14
N TRP A 208 7.67 -15.01 -4.32
CA TRP A 208 7.09 -14.92 -2.99
C TRP A 208 7.88 -13.93 -2.11
N ASP A 209 9.22 -14.01 -2.15
CA ASP A 209 10.12 -13.06 -1.48
C ASP A 209 9.94 -11.63 -2.02
N GLU A 210 9.83 -11.44 -3.35
CA GLU A 210 9.56 -10.14 -3.96
C GLU A 210 8.21 -9.56 -3.49
N GLY A 211 7.18 -10.40 -3.33
CA GLY A 211 5.89 -10.00 -2.78
C GLY A 211 5.94 -9.56 -1.32
N TRP A 212 6.79 -10.18 -0.50
CA TRP A 212 6.99 -9.79 0.91
C TRP A 212 7.82 -8.51 1.07
N ALA A 213 8.58 -8.12 0.05
CA ALA A 213 9.45 -6.94 0.10
C ALA A 213 8.71 -5.57 0.14
N PHE A 214 7.37 -5.56 0.04
CA PHE A 214 6.52 -4.36 -0.02
C PHE A 214 5.44 -4.38 1.07
#